data_AF-A0AAW0J5J9-F1
#
_entry.id   AF-A0AAW0J5J9-F1
#
_cell.length_a   1.000
_cell.length_b   1.000
_cell.length_c   1.000
_cell.angle_alpha   90.00
_cell.angle_beta   90.00
_cell.angle_gamma   90.00
#
_symmetry.space_group_name_H-M   'P 1'
#
loop_
_entity.id
_entity.type
_entity.pdbx_description
1 polymer ?
#
loop_
_entity_poly.entity_id
_entity_poly.type
_entity_poly.pdbx_seq_one_letter_code
_entity_poly.pdbx_strand_id
1 'polypeptide(L)' 'MNESKDGFVSTTEVEKRVRELMDSENNNSTVRERVIALKEGAKATVCEGGSSRVALIKLVESWKN' A
#
# COMPACT_ATOMS: atom_id res chain seq x y z
N MET A 1 14.89 -5.34 -13.66
CA MET A 1 13.74 -4.90 -14.46
C MET A 1 14.11 -5.22 -15.90
N ASN A 2 13.37 -6.10 -16.58
CA ASN A 2 13.63 -6.36 -18.01
C ASN A 2 12.94 -5.27 -18.85
N GLU A 3 13.71 -4.24 -19.17
CA GLU A 3 13.31 -3.09 -19.98
C GLU A 3 14.04 -3.04 -21.33
N SER A 4 13.38 -2.47 -22.33
CA SER A 4 13.91 -2.12 -23.64
C SER A 4 14.80 -0.89 -23.54
N LYS A 5 15.70 -0.71 -24.51
CA LYS A 5 16.54 0.49 -24.67
C LYS A 5 15.72 1.78 -24.79
N ASP A 6 14.47 1.67 -25.23
CA ASP A 6 13.54 2.80 -25.38
C ASP A 6 12.78 3.12 -24.07
N GLY A 7 13.13 2.46 -22.96
CA GLY A 7 12.46 2.64 -21.66
C GLY A 7 11.13 1.88 -21.53
N PHE A 8 10.73 1.10 -22.52
CA PHE A 8 9.53 0.26 -22.44
C PHE A 8 9.78 -1.03 -21.66
N VAL A 9 8.82 -1.41 -20.84
CA VAL A 9 8.85 -2.71 -20.15
C VAL A 9 8.46 -3.81 -21.14
N SER A 10 9.22 -4.91 -21.17
CA SER A 10 8.94 -6.04 -22.05
C SER A 10 7.65 -6.77 -21.64
N THR A 11 6.94 -7.36 -22.62
CA THR A 11 5.74 -8.16 -22.36
C THR A 11 6.00 -9.32 -21.40
N THR A 12 7.18 -9.94 -21.49
CA THR A 12 7.62 -11.02 -20.61
C THR A 12 7.84 -10.56 -19.17
N GLU A 13 8.37 -9.34 -18.95
CA GLU A 13 8.46 -8.76 -17.61
C GLU A 13 7.06 -8.48 -17.05
N VAL A 14 6.15 -7.93 -17.86
CA VAL A 14 4.77 -7.67 -17.43
C VAL A 14 4.08 -8.97 -17.03
N GLU A 15 4.14 -10.01 -17.87
CA GLU A 15 3.55 -11.31 -17.56
C GLU A 15 4.11 -11.87 -16.25
N LYS A 16 5.44 -11.86 -16.10
CA LYS A 16 6.11 -12.35 -14.89
C LYS A 16 5.61 -11.64 -13.63
N ARG A 17 5.56 -10.31 -13.63
CA ARG A 17 5.13 -9.53 -12.44
C ARG A 17 3.65 -9.67 -12.12
N VAL A 18 2.81 -9.76 -13.15
CA VAL A 18 1.38 -10.03 -12.95
C VAL A 18 1.20 -11.41 -12.34
N ARG A 19 1.89 -12.43 -12.87
CA ARG A 19 1.83 -13.80 -12.35
C ARG A 19 2.35 -13.88 -10.92
N GLU A 20 3.49 -13.26 -10.64
CA GLU A 20 3.99 -13.13 -9.26
C GLU A 20 2.93 -12.51 -8.36
N LEU A 21 2.28 -11.41 -8.74
CA LEU A 21 1.29 -10.72 -7.89
C LEU A 21 -0.01 -11.50 -7.68
N MET A 22 -0.45 -12.26 -8.68
CA MET A 22 -1.77 -12.91 -8.70
C MET A 22 -1.73 -14.37 -8.24
N ASP A 23 -0.63 -15.09 -8.48
CA ASP A 23 -0.52 -16.51 -8.16
C ASP A 23 -0.10 -16.71 -6.69
N SER A 24 -1.06 -17.15 -5.86
CA SER A 24 -0.88 -17.34 -4.43
C SER A 24 0.05 -18.49 -4.04
N GLU A 25 0.31 -19.43 -4.97
CA GLU A 25 1.19 -20.59 -4.69
C GLU A 25 2.68 -20.24 -4.74
N ASN A 26 3.06 -19.17 -5.45
CA ASN A 26 4.46 -18.84 -5.64
C ASN A 26 4.91 -17.69 -4.73
N ASN A 27 5.00 -17.94 -3.42
CA ASN A 27 5.74 -17.14 -2.42
C ASN A 27 5.44 -15.62 -2.31
N ASN A 28 4.51 -15.05 -3.10
CA ASN A 28 4.18 -13.63 -3.13
C ASN A 28 2.95 -13.25 -2.29
N SER A 29 2.48 -14.18 -1.44
CA SER A 29 1.50 -13.86 -0.41
C SER A 29 2.02 -12.76 0.52
N THR A 30 3.35 -12.66 0.70
CA THR A 30 3.99 -11.70 1.60
C THR A 30 3.70 -10.24 1.25
N VAL A 31 3.72 -9.85 -0.04
CA VAL A 31 3.40 -8.46 -0.43
C VAL A 31 1.92 -8.17 -0.18
N ARG A 32 1.05 -9.09 -0.57
CA ARG A 32 -0.40 -8.94 -0.40
C ARG A 32 -0.80 -8.88 1.08
N GLU A 33 -0.25 -9.78 1.90
CA GLU A 33 -0.44 -9.81 3.36
C GLU A 33 0.04 -8.52 4.02
N ARG A 34 1.24 -8.05 3.68
CA ARG A 34 1.77 -6.77 4.19
C ARG A 34 0.88 -5.60 3.81
N VAL A 35 0.37 -5.56 2.58
CA VAL A 35 -0.54 -4.50 2.12
C VAL A 35 -1.89 -4.59 2.84
N ILE A 36 -2.41 -5.79 3.11
CA ILE A 36 -3.64 -5.98 3.89
C ILE A 36 -3.45 -5.47 5.33
N ALA A 37 -2.35 -5.83 6.00
CA ALA A 37 -2.06 -5.34 7.34
C ALA A 37 -1.93 -3.81 7.37
N LEU A 38 -1.26 -3.22 6.39
CA LEU A 38 -1.17 -1.76 6.25
C LEU A 38 -2.55 -1.12 6.01
N LYS A 39 -3.41 -1.73 5.19
CA LYS A 39 -4.78 -1.26 4.95
C LYS A 39 -5.59 -1.23 6.25
N GLU A 40 -5.51 -2.29 7.04
CA GLU A 40 -6.22 -2.38 8.33
C GLU A 40 -5.68 -1.36 9.34
N GLY A 41 -4.36 -1.23 9.44
CA GLY A 41 -3.72 -0.21 10.27
C GLY A 41 -4.13 1.21 9.86
N ALA A 42 -4.08 1.52 8.57
CA ALA A 42 -4.50 2.82 8.06
C ALA A 42 -5.96 3.12 8.41
N LYS A 43 -6.87 2.14 8.20
CA LYS A 43 -8.28 2.27 8.58
C LYS A 43 -8.42 2.57 10.08
N ALA A 44 -7.74 1.84 10.94
CA ALA A 44 -7.79 2.05 12.40
C ALA A 44 -7.33 3.45 12.81
N THR A 45 -6.32 4.03 12.15
CA THR A 45 -5.81 5.37 12.49
C THR A 45 -6.76 6.51 12.14
N VAL A 46 -7.61 6.35 11.11
CA VAL A 46 -8.50 7.41 10.61
C VAL A 46 -9.95 7.29 11.09
N CYS A 47 -10.34 6.12 11.61
CA CYS A 47 -11.66 5.90 12.21
C CYS A 47 -11.91 6.79 13.44
N GLU A 48 -13.15 6.80 13.94
CA GLU A 48 -13.52 7.46 15.20
C GLU A 48 -12.62 6.97 16.34
N GLY A 49 -12.08 7.89 17.14
CA GLY A 49 -11.07 7.58 18.17
C GLY A 49 -9.68 7.19 17.65
N GLY A 50 -9.48 7.08 16.34
CA GLY A 50 -8.21 6.75 15.70
C GLY A 50 -7.14 7.82 15.89
N SER A 51 -5.88 7.41 16.01
CA SER A 51 -4.77 8.29 16.38
C SER A 51 -4.55 9.47 15.43
N SER A 52 -4.66 9.27 14.12
CA SER A 52 -4.51 10.34 13.12
C SER A 52 -5.63 11.37 13.26
N ARG A 53 -6.87 10.90 13.42
CA ARG A 53 -8.04 11.76 13.59
C ARG A 53 -7.98 12.54 14.92
N VAL A 54 -7.57 11.90 16.01
CA VAL A 54 -7.37 12.55 17.31
C VAL A 54 -6.26 13.61 17.25
N ALA A 55 -5.15 13.31 16.59
CA ALA A 55 -4.06 14.28 16.41
C ALA A 55 -4.53 15.51 15.61
N LEU A 56 -5.33 15.30 14.56
CA LEU A 56 -5.90 16.39 13.77
C LEU A 56 -6.88 17.25 14.59
N ILE A 57 -7.72 16.64 15.44
CA ILE A 57 -8.62 17.38 16.33
C ILE A 57 -7.80 18.29 17.26
N LYS A 58 -6.77 17.75 17.91
CA LYS A 58 -5.88 18.52 18.80
C LYS A 58 -5.20 19.70 18.08
N LEU A 59 -4.78 19.49 16.83
CA LEU A 59 -4.19 20.55 16.01
C LEU A 59 -5.21 21.67 15.75
N VAL A 60 -6.41 21.33 15.32
CA VAL A 60 -7.47 22.33 15.04
C VAL A 60 -7.88 23.07 16.32
N GLU A 61 -7.94 22.39 17.47
CA GLU A 61 -8.20 23.01 18.76
C GLU A 61 -7.10 24.00 19.16
N SER A 62 -5.84 23.69 18.87
CA SER A 62 -4.73 24.59 19.18
C SER A 62 -4.79 25.94 18.44
N TRP A 63 -5.51 26.00 17.31
CA TRP A 63 -5.69 27.22 16.51
C TRP A 63 -6.89 28.07 16.94
N LYS A 64 -7.72 27.58 17.88
CA LYS A 64 -8.89 28.33 18.38
C LYS A 64 -8.55 29.27 19.54
N ASN A 65 -7.28 29.32 19.94
CA ASN A 65 -6.74 30.29 20.90
C ASN A 65 -6.16 31.50 20.17
#